data_AF-A0A535RIT7-F1
#
_entry.id   AF-A0A535RIT7-F1
#
_cell.length_a   1.000
_cell.length_b   1.000
_cell.length_c   1.000
_cell.angle_alpha   90.00
_cell.angle_beta   90.00
_cell.angle_gamma   90.00
#
_symmetry.space_group_name_H-M   'P 1'
#
loop_
_entity.id
_entity.type
_entity.pdbx_description
1 polymer ?
#
loop_
_entity_poly.entity_id
_entity_poly.type
_entity_poly.pdbx_seq_one_letter_code
_entity_poly.pdbx_strand_id
1 'polypeptide(L)'
;MRFVLPKPTGDVAIDMNGGASSITVTVPDGVEARISTSGGLISLRSDNPRLGDTSGSRGVFAGRTSLETSGYATAHDRVTLTITAGASSIVIH
;
A
#
# COMPACT_ATOMS: atom_id res chain seq x y z
N MET A 1 -8.27 -3.11 10.80
CA MET A 1 -9.12 -2.16 10.04
C MET A 1 -9.05 -2.53 8.58
N ARG A 2 -10.15 -2.42 7.83
CA ARG A 2 -10.19 -2.70 6.39
C ARG A 2 -10.40 -1.41 5.62
N PHE A 3 -9.64 -1.23 4.55
CA PHE A 3 -9.69 -0.09 3.65
C PHE A 3 -9.71 -0.58 2.21
N VAL A 4 -10.63 -0.05 1.39
CA VAL A 4 -10.74 -0.37 -0.03
C VAL A 4 -10.40 0.88 -0.81
N LEU A 5 -9.45 0.78 -1.73
CA LEU A 5 -9.04 1.90 -2.56
C LEU A 5 -10.22 2.30 -3.47
N PRO A 6 -10.54 3.59 -3.57
CA PRO A 6 -11.56 4.06 -4.50
C PRO A 6 -11.08 3.86 -5.93
N LYS A 7 -12.02 3.82 -6.89
CA LYS A 7 -11.67 3.89 -8.31
C LYS A 7 -11.24 5.33 -8.61
N PRO A 8 -9.96 5.58 -8.96
CA PRO A 8 -9.50 6.93 -9.22
C PRO A 8 -10.08 7.45 -10.53
N THR A 9 -10.36 8.74 -10.55
CA THR A 9 -10.53 9.57 -11.76
C THR A 9 -9.53 10.70 -11.61
N GLY A 10 -8.28 10.47 -12.01
CA GLY A 10 -7.10 11.30 -11.75
C GLY A 10 -6.17 10.76 -10.67
N ASP A 11 -5.29 11.63 -10.16
CA ASP A 11 -4.34 11.32 -9.10
C ASP A 11 -5.01 11.50 -7.72
N VAL A 12 -5.09 10.41 -6.95
CA VAL A 12 -5.72 10.41 -5.62
C VAL A 12 -4.66 10.12 -4.56
N ALA A 13 -4.44 11.05 -3.63
CA ALA A 13 -3.58 10.85 -2.48
C ALA A 13 -4.41 10.50 -1.23
N ILE A 14 -3.98 9.46 -0.49
CA ILE A 14 -4.62 8.98 0.73
C ILE A 14 -3.56 8.84 1.81
N ASP A 15 -3.76 9.53 2.93
CA ASP A 15 -2.88 9.45 4.10
C ASP A 15 -3.57 8.74 5.25
N MET A 16 -2.94 7.69 5.75
CA MET A 16 -3.41 6.89 6.87
C MET A 16 -2.38 6.94 7.99
N ASN A 17 -2.80 7.43 9.15
CA ASN A 17 -1.98 7.46 10.35
C ASN A 17 -2.59 6.51 11.38
N GLY A 18 -1.80 5.53 11.82
CA GLY A 18 -2.22 4.53 12.80
C GLY A 18 -1.15 4.30 13.85
N GLY A 19 -1.54 3.84 15.04
CA GLY A 19 -0.57 3.43 16.07
C GLY A 19 -0.01 2.04 15.78
N ALA A 20 -0.17 1.15 16.74
CA ALA A 20 0.03 -0.29 16.52
C ALA A 20 -1.31 -0.91 16.11
N SER A 21 -1.44 -1.32 14.85
CA SER A 21 -2.72 -1.83 14.32
C SER A 21 -2.52 -2.82 13.17
N SER A 22 -3.54 -3.63 12.91
CA SER A 22 -3.59 -4.43 11.69
C SER A 22 -4.44 -3.72 10.63
N ILE A 23 -3.87 -3.52 9.45
CA ILE A 23 -4.47 -2.78 8.33
C ILE A 23 -4.60 -3.74 7.15
N THR A 24 -5.79 -3.82 6.59
CA THR A 24 -6.05 -4.57 5.36
C THR A 24 -6.41 -3.60 4.27
N VAL A 25 -5.63 -3.58 3.19
CA VAL A 25 -5.85 -2.74 2.01
C VAL A 25 -6.32 -3.63 0.88
N THR A 26 -7.38 -3.24 0.18
CA THR A 26 -7.82 -3.90 -1.05
C THR A 26 -7.63 -2.97 -2.23
N VAL A 27 -6.87 -3.41 -3.23
CA VAL A 27 -6.64 -2.69 -4.49
C VAL A 27 -7.55 -3.30 -5.56
N PRO A 28 -8.62 -2.60 -5.99
CA PRO A 28 -9.52 -3.13 -7.01
C PRO A 28 -8.82 -3.36 -8.36
N ASP A 29 -9.42 -4.20 -9.20
CA ASP A 29 -8.95 -4.40 -10.58
C ASP A 29 -9.10 -3.14 -11.43
N GLY A 30 -8.09 -2.88 -12.25
CA GLY A 30 -8.00 -1.66 -13.06
C GLY A 30 -7.64 -0.40 -12.28
N VAL A 31 -7.26 -0.51 -11.00
CA VAL A 31 -6.68 0.59 -10.22
C VAL A 31 -5.17 0.43 -10.15
N GLU A 32 -4.46 1.46 -10.58
CA GLU A 32 -3.01 1.58 -10.44
C GLU A 32 -2.70 2.27 -9.11
N ALA A 33 -1.90 1.62 -8.27
CA ALA A 33 -1.73 2.05 -6.88
C ALA A 33 -0.28 1.95 -6.43
N ARG A 34 0.12 2.94 -5.62
CA ARG A 34 1.35 2.94 -4.85
C ARG A 34 1.00 2.95 -3.37
N ILE A 35 1.61 2.05 -2.61
CA ILE A 35 1.43 1.92 -1.18
C ILE A 35 2.79 2.14 -0.52
N SER A 36 2.96 3.30 0.09
CA SER A 36 4.12 3.65 0.91
C SER A 36 3.77 3.44 2.37
N THR A 37 4.61 2.71 3.09
CA THR A 37 4.43 2.46 4.53
C THR A 37 5.67 2.93 5.29
N SER A 38 5.47 3.51 6.47
CA SER A 38 6.56 4.01 7.31
C SER A 38 6.27 3.83 8.79
N GLY A 39 7.32 3.52 9.56
CA GLY A 39 7.29 3.52 11.01
C GLY A 39 8.36 2.63 11.65
N GLY A 40 8.10 2.17 12.88
CA GLY A 40 9.08 1.42 13.66
C GLY A 40 9.26 0.00 13.13
N LEU A 41 8.19 -0.81 13.20
CA LEU A 41 8.18 -2.19 12.75
C LEU A 41 6.92 -2.49 11.94
N ILE A 42 7.08 -2.74 10.65
CA ILE A 42 5.98 -2.98 9.73
C ILE A 42 6.08 -4.39 9.17
N SER A 43 5.09 -5.24 9.42
CA SER A 43 4.94 -6.50 8.69
C SER A 43 4.07 -6.23 7.48
N LEU A 44 4.60 -6.44 6.27
CA LEU A 44 3.87 -6.21 5.02
C LEU A 44 3.71 -7.52 4.28
N ARG A 45 2.50 -7.78 3.81
CA ARG A 45 2.16 -8.92 2.97
C ARG A 45 1.27 -8.48 1.83
N SER A 46 1.79 -8.52 0.62
CA SER A 46 1.02 -8.39 -0.61
C SER A 46 0.66 -9.77 -1.14
N ASP A 47 -0.65 -10.05 -1.19
CA ASP A 47 -1.21 -11.15 -1.96
C ASP A 47 -1.69 -10.66 -3.35
N ASN A 48 -1.60 -9.35 -3.62
CA ASN A 48 -1.95 -8.77 -4.91
C ASN A 48 -0.82 -9.01 -5.93
N PRO A 49 -1.05 -9.76 -7.01
CA PRO A 49 -0.01 -10.09 -7.99
C PRO A 49 0.47 -8.89 -8.80
N ARG A 50 -0.28 -7.78 -8.81
CA ARG A 50 0.11 -6.54 -9.50
C ARG A 50 1.10 -5.72 -8.67
N LEU A 51 1.10 -5.90 -7.34
CA LEU A 51 2.01 -5.25 -6.41
C LEU A 51 3.12 -6.23 -6.04
N GLY A 52 4.20 -6.26 -6.82
CA GLY A 52 5.30 -7.15 -6.45
C GLY A 52 6.50 -7.33 -7.35
N ASP A 53 6.74 -6.44 -8.33
CA ASP A 53 7.99 -6.47 -9.12
C ASP A 53 9.23 -6.04 -8.31
N THR A 54 9.05 -5.59 -7.07
CA THR A 54 10.14 -5.23 -6.16
C THR A 54 10.17 -6.17 -4.96
N SER A 55 11.36 -6.53 -4.49
CA SER A 55 11.66 -7.50 -3.42
C SER A 55 11.00 -7.23 -2.04
N GLY A 56 10.09 -6.27 -1.94
CA GLY A 56 9.39 -5.84 -0.73
C GLY A 56 7.98 -6.40 -0.55
N SER A 57 7.48 -7.24 -1.45
CA SER A 57 6.06 -7.67 -1.47
C SER A 57 5.66 -8.42 -0.20
N ARG A 58 6.59 -9.08 0.49
CA ARG A 58 6.32 -9.84 1.71
C ARG A 58 7.54 -9.77 2.63
N GLY A 59 7.36 -9.33 3.87
CA GLY A 59 8.44 -9.26 4.83
C GLY A 59 8.13 -8.38 6.04
N VAL A 60 9.10 -8.31 6.95
CA VAL A 60 9.08 -7.37 8.07
C VAL A 60 10.12 -6.30 7.78
N PHE A 61 9.68 -5.05 7.77
CA PHE A 61 10.45 -3.88 7.41
C PHE A 61 10.56 -2.97 8.63
N ALA A 62 11.77 -2.48 8.90
CA ALA A 62 11.99 -1.39 9.84
C ALA A 62 12.11 -0.08 9.05
N GLY A 63 11.45 0.98 9.50
CA GLY A 63 11.47 2.25 8.79
C GLY A 63 10.44 2.33 7.67
N ARG A 64 10.89 2.57 6.43
CA ARG A 64 10.02 2.84 5.27
C ARG A 64 10.14 1.75 4.22
N THR A 65 9.02 1.34 3.65
CA THR A 65 8.96 0.48 2.46
C THR A 65 7.85 0.95 1.54
N SER A 66 7.99 0.72 0.23
CA SER A 66 7.01 1.12 -0.78
C SER A 66 6.80 0.00 -1.78
N LEU A 67 5.55 -0.23 -2.15
CA LEU A 67 5.12 -1.12 -3.21
C LEU A 67 4.30 -0.33 -4.22
N GLU A 68 4.42 -0.65 -5.50
CA GLU A 68 3.62 -0.04 -6.55
C GLU A 68 3.26 -1.05 -7.62
N THR A 69 2.13 -0.83 -8.27
CA THR A 69 1.73 -1.61 -9.43
C THR A 69 2.63 -1.27 -10.62
N SER A 70 2.89 -2.23 -11.50
CA SER A 70 3.77 -2.03 -12.65
C SER A 70 3.32 -0.91 -13.60
N GLY A 71 2.00 -0.63 -13.66
CA GLY A 71 1.42 0.47 -14.43
C GLY A 71 1.37 1.81 -13.70
N TYR A 72 1.71 1.88 -12.41
CA TYR A 72 1.54 3.09 -11.60
C TYR A 72 2.26 4.32 -12.18
N ALA A 73 3.48 4.14 -12.69
CA ALA A 73 4.29 5.22 -13.22
C ALA A 73 3.69 5.86 -14.49
N THR A 74 2.95 5.08 -15.29
CA THR A 74 2.37 5.52 -16.57
C THR A 74 0.87 5.80 -16.49
N ALA A 75 0.23 5.45 -15.37
CA ALA A 75 -1.18 5.64 -15.15
C ALA A 75 -1.55 7.12 -14.92
N HIS A 76 -2.62 7.56 -15.57
CA HIS A 76 -3.22 8.88 -15.34
C HIS A 76 -4.22 8.84 -14.16
N ASP A 77 -4.93 7.72 -14.03
CA ASP A 77 -5.85 7.43 -12.93
C ASP A 77 -5.14 6.52 -11.93
N ARG A 78 -4.64 7.08 -10.84
CA ARG A 78 -3.79 6.36 -9.89
C ARG A 78 -4.02 6.78 -8.46
N VAL A 79 -3.69 5.89 -7.53
CA VAL A 79 -3.83 6.14 -6.10
C VAL A 79 -2.49 6.02 -5.38
N THR A 80 -2.12 7.05 -4.63
CA THR A 80 -1.00 7.01 -3.67
C THR A 80 -1.56 6.84 -2.27
N LEU A 81 -1.28 5.71 -1.64
CA LEU A 81 -1.60 5.45 -0.24
C LEU A 81 -0.32 5.55 0.60
N THR A 82 -0.30 6.49 1.54
CA THR A 82 0.77 6.63 2.54
C THR A 82 0.26 6.15 3.89
N ILE A 83 0.92 5.16 4.47
CA ILE A 83 0.59 4.60 5.78
C ILE A 83 1.74 4.91 6.74
N THR A 84 1.46 5.68 7.78
CA THR A 84 2.40 5.93 8.87
C THR A 84 1.91 5.20 10.10
N ALA A 85 2.67 4.19 10.55
CA ALA A 85 2.27 3.42 11.72
C ALA A 85 3.43 2.88 12.56
N GLY A 86 3.31 2.94 13.89
CA GLY A 86 4.39 2.57 14.79
C GLY A 86 4.82 1.09 14.68
N ALA A 87 3.91 0.17 15.01
CA ALA A 87 4.13 -1.27 14.93
C ALA A 87 2.90 -1.96 14.33
N SER A 88 2.89 -2.19 13.02
CA SER A 88 1.67 -2.56 12.31
C SER A 88 1.84 -3.73 11.35
N SER A 89 0.76 -4.49 11.17
CA SER A 89 0.68 -5.58 10.20
C SER A 89 -0.25 -5.18 9.06
N ILE A 90 0.28 -5.13 7.85
CA ILE A 90 -0.37 -4.61 6.67
C ILE A 90 -0.51 -5.75 5.67
N VAL A 91 -1.75 -6.07 5.32
CA VAL A 91 -2.08 -7.07 4.31
C VAL A 91 -2.73 -6.38 3.13
N ILE A 92 -2.22 -6.63 1.93
CA ILE A 92 -2.72 -6.06 0.70
C ILE A 92 -3.31 -7.18 -0.16
N HIS A 93 -4.58 -7.01 -0.55
CA HIS A 93 -5.32 -7.86 -1.46
C HIS A 93 -5.48 -7.19 -2.81
#